data_AF-A0A2A5MB18-F1
#
_entry.id   AF-A0A2A5MB18-F1
#
_cell.length_a   1.000
_cell.length_b   1.000
_cell.length_c   1.000
_cell.angle_alpha   90.00
_cell.angle_beta   90.00
_cell.angle_gamma   90.00
#
_symmetry.space_group_name_H-M   'P 1'
#
loop_
_entity.id
_entity.type
_entity.pdbx_description
1 polymer ?
#
loop_
_entity_poly.entity_id
_entity_poly.type
_entity_poly.pdbx_seq_one_letter_code
_entity_poly.pdbx_strand_id
1 'polypeptide(L)'
;VLRPFAEKLRIKLIGTQLETKDGILTGRISGHNCRCSQKIIRLEKEYGPLTDYHLRAWGDTRGDYELLSAATEPHWRHFHQGFRRKLPSKLIIR
;
A
#
# COMPACT_ATOMS: atom_id res chain seq x y z
N VAL A 1 13.65 0.76 2.33
CA VAL A 1 13.35 -0.69 2.46
C VAL A 1 12.86 -1.32 1.15
N LEU A 2 11.86 -0.74 0.45
CA LEU A 2 11.26 -1.41 -0.71
C LEU A 2 12.14 -1.48 -1.97
N ARG A 3 12.96 -0.46 -2.25
CA ARG A 3 13.73 -0.37 -3.51
C ARG A 3 14.69 -1.54 -3.74
N PRO A 4 15.56 -1.93 -2.78
CA PRO A 4 16.45 -3.09 -2.97
C PRO A 4 15.68 -4.40 -3.21
N PHE A 5 14.51 -4.56 -2.57
CA PHE A 5 13.67 -5.74 -2.74
C PHE A 5 13.07 -5.80 -4.16
N ALA A 6 12.54 -4.68 -4.64
CA ALA A 6 11.98 -4.57 -5.98
C ALA A 6 13.04 -4.80 -7.07
N GLU A 7 14.24 -4.24 -6.90
CA GLU A 7 15.38 -4.46 -7.81
C GLU A 7 15.78 -5.93 -7.87
N LYS A 8 15.87 -6.61 -6.71
CA LYS A 8 16.19 -8.04 -6.64
C LYS A 8 15.17 -8.91 -7.39
N LEU A 9 13.88 -8.57 -7.28
CA LEU A 9 12.80 -9.29 -7.97
C LEU A 9 12.58 -8.84 -9.41
N ARG A 10 13.29 -7.79 -9.87
CA ARG A 10 13.10 -7.15 -11.18
C ARG A 10 11.66 -6.71 -11.42
N ILE A 11 11.02 -6.15 -10.38
CA ILE A 11 9.66 -5.60 -10.45
C ILE A 11 9.69 -4.08 -10.34
N LYS A 12 8.74 -3.41 -11.00
CA LYS A 12 8.59 -1.95 -10.89
C LYS A 12 8.17 -1.59 -9.46
N LEU A 13 8.85 -0.62 -8.86
CA LEU A 13 8.46 -0.03 -7.58
C LEU A 13 7.71 1.29 -7.80
N ILE A 14 6.47 1.35 -7.33
CA ILE A 14 5.65 2.56 -7.26
C ILE A 14 5.26 2.78 -5.79
N GLY A 15 5.59 3.95 -5.23
CA GLY A 15 5.38 4.22 -3.81
C GLY A 15 5.50 5.70 -3.45
N THR A 16 5.38 5.98 -2.16
CA THR A 16 5.58 7.32 -1.59
C THR A 16 7.02 7.76 -1.84
N GLN A 17 7.19 8.96 -2.41
CA GLN A 17 8.51 9.55 -2.59
C GLN A 17 8.83 10.40 -1.37
N LEU A 18 10.01 10.19 -0.79
CA LEU A 18 10.50 11.01 0.31
C LEU A 18 11.32 12.16 -0.25
N GLU A 19 11.16 13.34 0.32
CA GLU A 19 11.96 14.50 -0.06
C GLU A 19 13.38 14.36 0.47
N THR A 20 14.34 14.69 -0.39
CA THR A 20 15.76 14.79 -0.04
C THR A 20 16.26 16.20 -0.30
N LYS A 21 17.18 16.67 0.54
CA LYS A 21 17.96 17.88 0.34
C LYS A 21 19.42 17.55 0.60
N ASP A 22 20.28 17.81 -0.39
CA ASP A 22 21.72 17.54 -0.31
C ASP A 22 22.04 16.07 0.07
N GLY A 23 21.24 15.14 -0.46
CA GLY A 23 21.37 13.70 -0.19
C GLY A 23 20.78 13.24 1.16
N ILE A 24 20.25 14.15 1.98
CA ILE A 24 19.69 13.86 3.30
C ILE A 24 18.16 13.88 3.24
N LEU A 25 17.50 12.92 3.91
CA LEU A 25 16.04 12.90 4.05
C LEU A 25 15.58 14.05 4.93
N THR A 26 14.60 14.81 4.47
CA THR A 26 14.06 15.95 5.24
C THR A 26 12.95 15.55 6.21
N GLY A 27 12.48 14.30 6.15
CA GLY A 27 11.32 13.81 6.86
C GLY A 27 9.98 14.13 6.19
N ARG A 28 9.98 14.89 5.08
CA ARG A 28 8.78 15.20 4.30
C ARG A 28 8.54 14.21 3.17
N ILE A 29 7.29 14.11 2.74
CA ILE A 29 6.89 13.43 1.52
C ILE A 29 7.00 14.43 0.37
N SER A 30 7.58 13.99 -0.75
CA SER A 30 7.50 14.70 -2.02
C SER A 30 6.18 14.32 -2.71
N GLY A 31 5.26 15.28 -2.76
CA GLY A 31 3.90 15.07 -3.28
C GLY A 31 3.01 14.33 -2.29
N HIS A 32 2.29 13.31 -2.78
CA HIS A 32 1.24 12.63 -2.00
C HIS A 32 1.69 11.27 -1.47
N ASN A 33 1.17 10.87 -0.31
CA ASN A 33 1.33 9.51 0.19
C ASN A 33 0.67 8.49 -0.77
N CYS A 34 1.37 7.40 -1.09
CA CYS A 34 0.86 6.32 -1.93
C CYS A 34 -0.10 5.42 -1.12
N ARG A 35 -1.34 5.87 -0.98
CA ARG A 35 -2.39 5.21 -0.19
C ARG A 35 -3.76 5.45 -0.82
N CYS A 36 -4.67 4.49 -0.71
CA CYS A 36 -6.03 4.61 -1.24
C CYS A 36 -6.02 4.94 -2.74
N SER A 37 -6.82 5.91 -3.19
CA SER A 37 -6.89 6.35 -4.59
C SER A 37 -5.54 6.76 -5.19
N GLN A 38 -4.58 7.21 -4.38
CA GLN A 38 -3.24 7.55 -4.85
C GLN A 38 -2.44 6.35 -5.39
N LYS A 39 -2.87 5.12 -5.08
CA LYS A 39 -2.36 3.90 -5.72
C LYS A 39 -2.88 3.78 -7.15
N ILE A 40 -4.18 3.98 -7.35
CA ILE A 40 -4.84 3.93 -8.67
C ILE A 40 -4.25 4.99 -9.59
N ILE A 41 -4.24 6.25 -9.15
CA ILE A 41 -3.73 7.39 -9.94
C ILE A 41 -2.29 7.14 -10.42
N ARG A 42 -1.45 6.52 -9.58
CA ARG A 42 -0.06 6.23 -9.96
C ARG A 42 0.06 5.06 -10.93
N LEU A 43 -0.75 4.02 -10.77
CA LEU A 43 -0.78 2.91 -11.71
C LEU A 43 -1.28 3.39 -13.07
N GLU A 44 -2.35 4.18 -13.11
CA GLU A 44 -2.90 4.73 -14.36
C GLU A 44 -1.93 5.70 -15.04
N LYS A 45 -1.19 6.49 -14.27
CA LYS A 45 -0.14 7.34 -14.83
C LYS A 45 0.99 6.54 -15.49
N GLU A 46 1.32 5.37 -14.96
CA GLU A 46 2.42 4.54 -15.47
C GLU A 46 1.97 3.65 -16.64
N TYR A 47 0.78 3.08 -16.57
CA TYR A 47 0.31 2.04 -17.49
C TYR A 47 -0.88 2.45 -18.37
N GLY A 48 -1.49 3.61 -18.13
CA GLY A 48 -2.75 3.99 -18.77
C GLY A 48 -3.98 3.40 -18.03
N PRO A 49 -5.17 3.47 -18.64
CA PRO A 49 -6.42 3.03 -17.99
C PRO A 49 -6.33 1.58 -17.50
N LEU A 50 -6.61 1.34 -16.20
CA LEU A 50 -6.49 -0.02 -15.64
C LEU A 50 -7.55 -0.98 -16.19
N THR A 51 -8.62 -0.45 -16.78
CA THR A 51 -9.66 -1.22 -17.49
C THR A 51 -9.14 -1.97 -18.70
N ASP A 52 -7.99 -1.57 -19.24
CA ASP A 52 -7.38 -2.22 -20.41
C ASP A 52 -6.59 -3.49 -20.00
N TYR A 53 -6.54 -3.78 -18.69
CA TYR A 53 -5.75 -4.87 -18.13
C TYR A 53 -6.63 -5.85 -17.34
N HIS A 54 -6.23 -7.12 -17.37
CA HIS A 54 -6.68 -8.08 -16.37
C HIS A 54 -5.90 -7.86 -15.07
N LEU A 55 -6.48 -7.10 -14.15
CA LEU A 55 -5.80 -6.64 -12.95
C LEU A 55 -5.97 -7.62 -11.79
N ARG A 56 -4.86 -8.16 -11.28
CA ARG A 56 -4.82 -8.90 -10.00
C ARG A 56 -4.15 -8.05 -8.94
N ALA A 57 -4.76 -7.95 -7.77
CA ALA A 57 -4.24 -7.10 -6.70
C ALA A 57 -4.27 -7.81 -5.34
N TRP A 58 -3.27 -7.50 -4.52
CA TRP A 58 -3.14 -8.02 -3.15
C TRP A 58 -3.05 -6.86 -2.16
N GLY A 59 -3.74 -7.01 -1.02
CA GLY A 59 -3.75 -6.00 0.03
C GLY A 59 -4.26 -6.54 1.36
N ASP A 60 -4.01 -5.80 2.43
CA ASP A 60 -4.31 -6.22 3.81
C ASP A 60 -4.77 -5.10 4.72
N THR A 61 -4.78 -3.85 4.24
CA THR A 61 -5.20 -2.68 5.03
C THR A 61 -6.27 -1.88 4.30
N ARG A 62 -7.01 -1.04 5.05
CA ARG A 62 -7.96 -0.09 4.45
C ARG A 62 -7.34 0.77 3.33
N GLY A 63 -6.03 1.00 3.38
CA GLY A 63 -5.31 1.75 2.34
C GLY A 63 -5.24 1.08 0.96
N ASP A 64 -5.71 -0.16 0.86
CA ASP A 64 -5.69 -0.99 -0.35
C ASP A 64 -7.08 -1.14 -1.00
N TYR A 65 -8.14 -0.66 -0.34
CA TYR A 65 -9.52 -0.88 -0.78
C TYR A 65 -9.76 -0.41 -2.20
N GLU A 66 -9.33 0.80 -2.54
CA GLU A 66 -9.50 1.34 -3.89
C GLU A 66 -8.75 0.53 -4.95
N LEU A 67 -7.54 0.02 -4.62
CA LEU A 67 -6.78 -0.87 -5.50
C LEU A 67 -7.49 -2.20 -5.72
N LEU A 68 -8.00 -2.79 -4.66
CA LEU A 68 -8.71 -4.07 -4.73
C LEU A 68 -10.06 -3.91 -5.45
N SER A 69 -10.77 -2.80 -5.24
CA SER A 69 -12.03 -2.53 -5.94
C SER A 69 -11.83 -2.32 -7.44
N ALA A 70 -10.68 -1.81 -7.88
CA ALA A 70 -10.36 -1.67 -9.29
C ALA A 70 -9.89 -2.97 -9.96
N ALA A 71 -9.55 -4.01 -9.18
CA ALA A 71 -8.99 -5.25 -9.69
C ALA A 71 -10.06 -6.24 -10.15
N THR A 72 -9.79 -6.92 -11.26
CA THR A 72 -10.61 -8.04 -11.75
C THR A 72 -10.47 -9.27 -10.83
N GLU A 73 -9.29 -9.48 -10.24
CA GLU A 73 -9.03 -10.52 -9.23
C GLU A 73 -8.44 -9.88 -7.94
N PRO A 74 -9.30 -9.44 -7.00
CA PRO A 74 -8.84 -8.91 -5.72
C PRO A 74 -8.55 -10.01 -4.70
N HIS A 75 -7.41 -9.90 -4.03
CA HIS A 75 -6.97 -10.81 -2.97
C HIS A 75 -6.72 -10.05 -1.67
N TRP A 76 -7.74 -9.96 -0.82
CA TRP A 76 -7.59 -9.47 0.55
C TRP A 76 -7.06 -10.56 1.47
N ARG A 77 -6.03 -10.26 2.27
CA ARG A 77 -5.57 -11.18 3.31
C ARG A 77 -5.08 -10.44 4.55
N HIS A 78 -5.68 -10.72 5.70
CA HIS A 78 -5.09 -10.29 6.97
C HIS A 78 -3.83 -11.11 7.25
N PHE A 79 -2.66 -10.45 7.25
CA PHE A 79 -1.39 -11.11 7.61
C PHE A 79 -1.17 -11.19 9.12
N HIS A 80 -1.98 -10.47 9.92
CA HIS A 80 -1.85 -10.41 11.36
C HIS A 80 -2.95 -11.27 12.00
N GLN A 81 -2.63 -12.52 12.34
CA GLN A 81 -3.44 -13.25 13.31
C GLN A 81 -3.26 -12.56 14.68
N GLY A 82 -4.29 -11.79 15.07
CA GLY A 82 -4.55 -11.32 16.42
C GLY A 82 -3.34 -10.91 17.26
N PHE A 83 -2.92 -9.64 17.18
CA PHE A 83 -2.72 -8.93 18.44
C PHE A 83 -4.10 -8.80 19.08
N ARG A 84 -4.56 -9.86 19.77
CA ARG A 84 -5.55 -9.70 20.83
C ARG A 84 -4.88 -8.75 21.82
N ARG A 85 -5.19 -7.45 21.72
CA ARG A 85 -5.04 -6.57 22.87
C ARG A 85 -5.74 -7.30 24.00
N LYS A 86 -5.00 -7.80 24.99
CA LYS A 86 -5.61 -8.21 26.25
C LYS A 86 -6.41 -7.00 26.69
N LEU A 87 -7.74 -7.05 26.58
CA LEU A 87 -8.58 -6.07 27.23
C LEU A 87 -8.12 -6.04 28.69
N PRO A 88 -7.81 -4.86 29.26
CA PRO A 88 -7.47 -4.80 30.66
C PRO A 88 -8.58 -5.50 31.46
N SER A 89 -8.17 -6.33 32.42
CA SER A 89 -9.03 -7.23 33.21
C SER A 89 -10.21 -6.56 33.95
N LYS A 90 -10.34 -5.23 33.84
CA LYS A 90 -11.41 -4.42 34.44
C LYS A 90 -12.68 -4.30 33.57
N LEU A 91 -12.72 -4.89 32.37
CA LEU A 91 -13.89 -4.82 31.49
C LEU A 91 -14.54 -6.20 31.22
N ILE A 92 -14.59 -7.05 32.26
CA ILE A 92 -15.47 -8.22 32.29
C ILE A 92 -16.58 -7.90 33.30
N ILE A 93 -17.72 -7.45 32.80
CA ILE A 93 -18.96 -7.46 33.60
C ILE A 93 -19.43 -8.92 33.57
N ARG A 94 -19.58 -9.52 34.75
CA ARG A 94 -20.09 -10.88 34.92
C ARG A 94 -21.55 -10.99 34.48
#